data_AF-A0A1I5HTD3-F1
#
_entry.id   AF-A0A1I5HTD3-F1
#
_cell.length_a   1.000
_cell.length_b   1.000
_cell.length_c   1.000
_cell.angle_alpha   90.00
_cell.angle_beta   90.00
_cell.angle_gamma   90.00
#
_symmetry.space_group_name_H-M   'P 1'
#
loop_
_entity.id
_entity.type
_entity.pdbx_description
1 polymer ?
#
loop_
_entity_poly.entity_id
_entity_poly.type
_entity_poly.pdbx_seq_one_letter_code
_entity_poly.pdbx_strand_id
1 'polypeptide(L)'
;MRSGAVICHDGISAAERADLYAVGGIGVEISTSNRSALIPDFLVLGTPPVGTSFQPGNVLLIGEIWSPGNTSSEQQEKFQACERAGVPFFWSVAQDHGGPVELAAYRLVDGRYKCEGTAALGQGPVRIAPSPVPLDVDVASLRLST
;
A
#
# COMPACT_ATOMS: atom_id res chain seq x y z
N MET A 1 -11.00 13.53 5.33
CA MET A 1 -9.75 12.86 4.93
C MET A 1 -9.18 12.14 6.18
N ARG A 2 -8.67 10.89 6.10
CA ARG A 2 -8.10 10.02 7.19
C ARG A 2 -6.58 9.69 6.96
N SER A 3 -6.03 8.48 7.07
CA SER A 3 -4.72 8.10 6.45
C SER A 3 -4.80 6.71 5.79
N GLY A 4 -3.89 6.36 4.86
CA GLY A 4 -4.00 5.08 4.12
C GLY A 4 -4.06 3.88 5.09
N ALA A 5 -3.26 3.97 6.16
CA ALA A 5 -3.28 3.05 7.28
C ALA A 5 -4.63 3.05 8.01
N VAL A 6 -5.27 4.20 8.23
CA VAL A 6 -6.60 4.28 8.88
C VAL A 6 -7.68 3.59 8.03
N ILE A 7 -7.67 3.77 6.70
CA ILE A 7 -8.63 3.08 5.82
C ILE A 7 -8.47 1.55 5.93
N CYS A 8 -7.22 1.08 5.91
CA CYS A 8 -6.94 -0.35 6.09
C CYS A 8 -7.36 -0.83 7.48
N HIS A 9 -7.06 -0.07 8.54
CA HIS A 9 -7.45 -0.39 9.91
C HIS A 9 -8.97 -0.53 10.06
N ASP A 10 -9.73 0.45 9.57
CA ASP A 10 -11.19 0.45 9.67
C ASP A 10 -11.79 -0.79 8.98
N GLY A 11 -11.30 -1.13 7.79
CA GLY A 11 -11.79 -2.29 7.06
C GLY A 11 -11.31 -3.65 7.61
N ILE A 12 -10.11 -3.71 8.20
CA ILE A 12 -9.63 -4.88 8.96
C ILE A 12 -10.53 -5.12 10.19
N SER A 13 -10.84 -4.04 10.91
CA SER A 13 -11.73 -4.07 12.08
C SER A 13 -13.15 -4.50 11.69
N ALA A 14 -13.70 -3.93 10.62
CA ALA A 14 -15.01 -4.32 10.10
C ALA A 14 -15.07 -5.78 9.59
N ALA A 15 -13.94 -6.33 9.15
CA ALA A 15 -13.80 -7.74 8.78
C ALA A 15 -13.49 -8.66 9.97
N GLU A 16 -13.46 -8.12 11.20
CA GLU A 16 -13.17 -8.83 12.44
C GLU A 16 -11.82 -9.58 12.43
N ARG A 17 -10.82 -9.04 11.71
CA ARG A 17 -9.48 -9.63 11.58
C ARG A 17 -8.53 -9.10 12.63
N ALA A 18 -8.49 -9.75 13.79
CA ALA A 18 -7.61 -9.39 14.91
C ALA A 18 -6.11 -9.73 14.70
N ASP A 19 -5.79 -10.49 13.66
CA ASP A 19 -4.44 -10.93 13.30
C ASP A 19 -3.76 -10.03 12.26
N LEU A 20 -4.44 -8.96 11.82
CA LEU A 20 -3.94 -8.01 10.83
C LEU A 20 -3.73 -6.62 11.44
N TYR A 21 -2.65 -5.96 11.04
CA TYR A 21 -2.26 -4.67 11.60
C TYR A 21 -1.91 -3.68 10.50
N ALA A 22 -2.72 -2.62 10.35
CA ALA A 22 -2.40 -1.52 9.45
C ALA A 22 -1.54 -0.48 10.17
N VAL A 23 -0.41 -0.13 9.56
CA VAL A 23 0.55 0.84 10.11
C VAL A 23 1.09 1.74 9.00
N GLY A 24 1.63 2.91 9.36
CA GLY A 24 2.28 3.84 8.43
C GLY A 24 3.61 4.34 8.98
N GLY A 25 4.51 4.77 8.09
CA GLY A 25 5.79 5.38 8.49
C GLY A 25 6.81 4.41 9.11
N ILE A 26 6.66 3.10 8.91
CA ILE A 26 7.59 2.09 9.42
C ILE A 26 8.36 1.45 8.27
N GLY A 27 9.66 1.20 8.46
CA GLY A 27 10.52 0.59 7.46
C GLY A 27 10.24 -0.89 7.23
N VAL A 28 10.41 -1.32 5.98
CA VAL A 28 10.45 -2.71 5.54
C VAL A 28 11.82 -2.98 4.96
N GLU A 29 12.43 -4.11 5.32
CA GLU A 29 13.77 -4.52 4.90
C GLU A 29 13.79 -5.03 3.45
N ILE A 30 13.40 -4.14 2.54
CA ILE A 30 13.43 -4.30 1.08
C ILE A 30 14.46 -3.32 0.54
N SER A 31 15.50 -3.84 -0.10
CA SER A 31 16.54 -3.02 -0.73
C SER A 31 16.11 -2.49 -2.10
N THR A 32 16.39 -1.22 -2.33
CA THR A 32 16.44 -0.57 -3.66
C THR A 32 17.90 -0.20 -3.97
N SER A 33 18.17 0.33 -5.16
CA SER A 33 19.51 0.78 -5.58
C SER A 33 20.15 1.75 -4.60
N ASN A 34 19.34 2.59 -3.95
CA ASN A 34 19.82 3.70 -3.12
C ASN A 34 19.56 3.53 -1.62
N ARG A 35 18.82 2.49 -1.19
CA ARG A 35 18.45 2.29 0.21
C ARG A 35 18.36 0.80 0.57
N SER A 36 18.76 0.47 1.80
CA SER A 36 18.62 -0.90 2.35
C SER A 36 17.24 -1.20 2.94
N ALA A 37 16.39 -0.18 3.07
CA ALA A 37 15.02 -0.32 3.57
C ALA A 37 14.07 0.65 2.84
N LEU A 38 12.86 0.18 2.58
CA LEU A 38 11.74 0.94 2.05
C LEU A 38 10.90 1.46 3.22
N ILE A 39 10.48 2.72 3.22
CA ILE A 39 9.47 3.23 4.14
C ILE A 39 8.24 3.56 3.29
N PRO A 40 7.23 2.67 3.25
CA PRO A 40 5.98 2.94 2.55
C PRO A 40 5.08 3.88 3.36
N ASP A 41 4.14 4.52 2.66
CA ASP A 41 3.19 5.45 3.29
C ASP A 41 2.20 4.72 4.22
N PHE A 42 1.86 3.49 3.86
CA PHE A 42 1.13 2.56 4.71
C PHE A 42 1.40 1.11 4.31
N LEU A 43 1.17 0.20 5.24
CA LEU A 43 1.29 -1.24 5.03
C LEU A 43 0.33 -2.02 5.93
N VAL A 44 0.08 -3.28 5.60
CA VAL A 44 -0.63 -4.23 6.48
C VAL A 44 0.29 -5.39 6.82
N LEU A 45 0.42 -5.69 8.11
CA LEU A 45 1.20 -6.82 8.64
C LEU A 45 0.28 -7.98 9.01
N GLY A 46 0.82 -9.20 8.89
CA GLY A 46 0.25 -10.42 9.49
C GLY A 46 0.82 -10.77 10.87
N THR A 47 1.53 -9.83 11.49
CA THR A 47 2.17 -9.98 12.82
C THR A 47 1.98 -8.68 13.61
N PRO A 48 1.92 -8.75 14.96
CA PRO A 48 1.89 -7.54 15.78
C PRO A 48 3.02 -6.57 15.41
N PRO A 49 2.77 -5.26 15.36
CA PRO A 49 3.74 -4.25 14.92
C PRO A 49 4.75 -3.91 16.03
N VAL A 50 5.48 -4.91 16.51
CA VAL A 50 6.50 -4.75 17.55
C VAL A 50 7.87 -4.68 16.88
N GLY A 51 8.46 -3.49 16.82
CA GLY A 51 9.77 -3.25 16.21
C GLY A 51 9.86 -1.91 15.49
N THR A 52 11.04 -1.62 14.94
CA THR A 52 11.32 -0.40 14.16
C THR A 52 11.41 -0.67 12.64
N SER A 53 11.50 -1.93 12.25
CA SER A 53 11.45 -2.40 10.87
C SER A 53 10.85 -3.81 10.80
N PHE A 54 10.41 -4.21 9.61
CA PHE A 54 9.87 -5.56 9.37
C PHE A 54 10.52 -6.24 8.16
N GLN A 55 10.66 -7.56 8.26
CA GLN A 55 11.01 -8.41 7.12
C GLN A 55 9.88 -8.42 6.10
N PRO A 56 10.17 -8.52 4.78
CA PRO A 56 9.14 -8.52 3.74
C PRO A 56 8.08 -9.62 3.93
N GLY A 57 8.48 -10.79 4.44
CA GLY A 57 7.58 -11.92 4.69
C GLY A 57 6.50 -11.67 5.76
N ASN A 58 6.65 -10.61 6.56
CA ASN A 58 5.64 -10.19 7.55
C ASN A 58 4.61 -9.21 6.96
N VAL A 59 4.86 -8.69 5.75
CA VAL A 59 4.06 -7.65 5.10
C VAL A 59 3.13 -8.29 4.08
N LEU A 60 1.83 -8.00 4.20
CA LEU A 60 0.80 -8.51 3.32
C LEU A 60 0.39 -7.52 2.24
N LEU A 61 0.41 -6.22 2.56
CA LEU A 61 0.10 -5.12 1.63
C LEU A 61 1.10 -3.99 1.85
N ILE A 62 1.62 -3.43 0.76
CA ILE A 62 2.32 -2.14 0.73
C ILE A 62 1.48 -1.15 -0.06
N GLY A 63 1.31 0.05 0.48
CA GLY A 63 0.69 1.18 -0.21
C GLY A 63 1.63 2.36 -0.33
N GLU A 64 1.79 2.85 -1.56
CA GLU A 64 2.62 4.01 -1.89
C GLU A 64 1.75 5.09 -2.53
N ILE A 65 1.91 6.32 -2.07
CA ILE A 65 1.27 7.52 -2.60
C ILE A 65 2.35 8.35 -3.28
N TRP A 66 2.40 8.28 -4.60
CA TRP A 66 3.46 8.88 -5.41
C TRP A 66 3.34 10.39 -5.43
N SER A 67 4.34 11.10 -4.90
CA SER A 67 4.38 12.56 -5.01
C SER A 67 4.63 12.99 -6.46
N PRO A 68 4.16 14.18 -6.87
CA PRO A 68 4.48 14.72 -8.19
C PRO A 68 5.99 14.83 -8.45
N GLY A 69 6.81 14.88 -7.39
CA GLY A 69 8.27 14.91 -7.47
C GLY A 69 8.92 13.53 -7.62
N ASN A 70 8.20 12.42 -7.47
CA ASN A 70 8.77 11.09 -7.67
C ASN A 70 8.92 10.80 -9.17
N THR A 71 10.14 10.48 -9.57
CA THR A 71 10.41 10.08 -10.96
C THR A 71 9.76 8.73 -11.26
N SER A 72 9.36 8.50 -12.52
CA SER A 72 8.83 7.19 -12.93
C SER A 72 9.80 6.04 -12.68
N SER A 73 11.11 6.31 -12.73
CA SER A 73 12.15 5.31 -12.42
C SER A 73 12.13 4.90 -10.95
N GLU A 74 11.99 5.85 -10.02
CA GLU A 74 11.91 5.55 -8.58
C GLU A 74 10.65 4.77 -8.23
N GLN A 75 9.51 5.15 -8.83
CA GLN A 75 8.24 4.43 -8.65
C GLN A 75 8.37 2.99 -9.16
N GLN A 76 8.91 2.82 -10.37
CA GLN A 76 9.11 1.51 -10.99
C GLN A 76 10.08 0.63 -10.19
N GLU A 77 11.15 1.21 -9.66
CA GLU A 77 12.13 0.50 -8.86
C GLU A 77 11.52 -0.01 -7.55
N LYS A 78 10.78 0.84 -6.82
CA LYS A 78 10.08 0.44 -5.59
C LYS A 78 9.06 -0.66 -5.86
N PHE A 79 8.28 -0.53 -6.93
CA PHE A 79 7.32 -1.55 -7.36
C PHE A 79 8.01 -2.91 -7.60
N GLN A 80 9.09 -2.92 -8.38
CA GLN A 80 9.85 -4.15 -8.65
C GLN A 80 10.54 -4.70 -7.40
N ALA A 81 10.96 -3.84 -6.47
CA ALA A 81 11.56 -4.29 -5.22
C ALA A 81 10.53 -5.02 -4.34
N CYS A 82 9.30 -4.52 -4.26
CA CYS A 82 8.21 -5.21 -3.56
C CYS A 82 7.83 -6.53 -4.26
N GLU A 83 7.80 -6.54 -5.59
CA GLU A 83 7.53 -7.74 -6.39
C GLU A 83 8.56 -8.83 -6.12
N ARG A 84 9.86 -8.51 -6.22
CA ARG A 84 10.96 -9.43 -5.92
C ARG A 84 10.97 -9.90 -4.47
N ALA A 85 10.55 -9.04 -3.54
CA ALA A 85 10.46 -9.36 -2.12
C ALA A 85 9.26 -10.26 -1.79
N GLY A 86 8.37 -10.52 -2.75
CA GLY A 86 7.24 -11.44 -2.58
C GLY A 86 6.06 -10.85 -1.81
N VAL A 87 5.93 -9.53 -1.72
CA VAL A 87 4.83 -8.90 -0.99
C VAL A 87 3.50 -9.19 -1.72
N PRO A 88 2.50 -9.81 -1.07
CA PRO A 88 1.29 -10.31 -1.76
C PRO A 88 0.48 -9.25 -2.50
N PHE A 89 0.36 -8.05 -1.92
CA PHE A 89 -0.42 -6.96 -2.47
C PHE A 89 0.38 -5.65 -2.53
N PHE A 90 0.17 -4.90 -3.60
CA PHE A 90 0.74 -3.56 -3.76
C PHE A 90 -0.32 -2.58 -4.23
N TRP A 91 -0.47 -1.46 -3.55
CA TRP A 91 -1.35 -0.37 -3.95
C TRP A 91 -0.52 0.83 -4.41
N SER A 92 -0.68 1.19 -5.68
CA SER A 92 -0.05 2.35 -6.30
C SER A 92 -1.06 3.48 -6.34
N VAL A 93 -0.83 4.55 -5.59
CA VAL A 93 -1.72 5.72 -5.57
C VAL A 93 -1.04 6.87 -6.28
N ALA A 94 -1.52 7.21 -7.48
CA ALA A 94 -1.08 8.40 -8.19
C ALA A 94 -1.70 9.64 -7.55
N GLN A 95 -0.93 10.74 -7.51
CA GLN A 95 -1.36 11.99 -6.90
C GLN A 95 -0.90 13.19 -7.72
N ASP A 96 -1.67 14.27 -7.68
CA ASP A 96 -1.31 15.57 -8.23
C ASP A 96 -1.16 16.63 -7.11
N HIS A 97 -1.18 17.91 -7.47
CA HIS A 97 -1.05 19.00 -6.49
C HIS A 97 -2.25 19.12 -5.54
N GLY A 98 -3.40 18.53 -5.89
CA GLY A 98 -4.62 18.47 -5.09
C GLY A 98 -4.75 17.19 -4.25
N GLY A 99 -3.88 16.20 -4.46
CA GLY A 99 -3.84 14.95 -3.69
C GLY A 99 -4.05 13.70 -4.56
N PRO A 100 -4.45 12.56 -3.96
CA PRO A 100 -4.68 11.31 -4.69
C PRO A 100 -5.74 11.43 -5.79
N VAL A 101 -5.41 10.93 -6.98
CA VAL A 101 -6.29 10.96 -8.16
C VAL A 101 -6.66 9.57 -8.68
N GLU A 102 -5.80 8.59 -8.46
CA GLU A 102 -6.00 7.22 -8.92
C GLU A 102 -5.33 6.23 -7.96
N LEU A 103 -5.99 5.11 -7.73
CA LEU A 103 -5.46 3.93 -7.05
C LEU A 103 -5.48 2.76 -8.04
N ALA A 104 -4.34 2.09 -8.20
CA ALA A 104 -4.22 0.81 -8.86
C ALA A 104 -3.79 -0.26 -7.85
N ALA A 105 -4.57 -1.33 -7.76
CA ALA A 105 -4.40 -2.42 -6.80
C ALA A 105 -3.89 -3.68 -7.49
N TYR A 106 -2.74 -4.17 -7.02
CA TYR A 106 -2.03 -5.29 -7.60
C TYR A 106 -2.01 -6.49 -6.67
N ARG A 107 -2.14 -7.68 -7.25
CA ARG A 107 -1.89 -8.98 -6.58
C ARG A 107 -0.65 -9.63 -7.18
N LEU A 108 0.21 -10.19 -6.33
CA LEU A 108 1.33 -10.99 -6.78
C LEU A 108 0.83 -12.37 -7.23
N VAL A 109 1.06 -12.71 -8.50
CA VAL A 109 0.68 -13.99 -9.11
C VAL A 109 1.88 -14.51 -9.89
N ASP A 110 2.35 -15.71 -9.56
CA ASP A 110 3.51 -16.34 -10.19
C ASP A 110 4.77 -15.44 -10.20
N GLY A 111 4.99 -14.71 -9.09
CA GLY A 111 6.13 -13.81 -8.92
C GLY A 111 6.03 -12.50 -9.70
N ARG A 112 4.84 -12.16 -10.24
CA ARG A 112 4.60 -10.90 -10.96
C ARG A 112 3.32 -10.22 -10.49
N TYR A 113 3.35 -8.91 -10.35
CA TYR A 113 2.16 -8.15 -10.01
C TYR A 113 1.20 -8.07 -11.20
N LYS A 114 -0.06 -8.43 -10.94
CA LYS A 114 -1.19 -8.25 -11.85
C LYS A 114 -2.11 -7.17 -11.28
N CYS A 115 -2.41 -6.15 -12.08
CA CYS A 115 -3.41 -5.16 -11.72
C CYS A 115 -4.79 -5.84 -11.77
N GLU A 116 -5.50 -5.85 -10.65
CA GLU A 116 -6.78 -6.55 -10.49
C GLU A 116 -7.90 -5.60 -10.00
N GLY A 117 -7.60 -4.33 -9.77
CA GLY A 117 -8.59 -3.31 -9.42
C GLY A 117 -8.05 -1.90 -9.58
N THR A 118 -8.92 -0.98 -9.96
CA THR A 118 -8.61 0.46 -10.02
C THR A 118 -9.75 1.27 -9.42
N ALA A 119 -9.42 2.44 -8.88
CA ALA A 119 -10.38 3.45 -8.47
C ALA A 119 -9.80 4.83 -8.81
N ALA A 120 -10.66 5.75 -9.23
CA ALA A 120 -10.31 7.10 -9.61
C ALA A 120 -11.13 8.13 -8.83
N LEU A 121 -10.57 9.33 -8.71
CA LEU A 121 -11.23 10.46 -8.07
C LEU A 121 -12.61 10.73 -8.72
N GLY A 122 -13.63 10.93 -7.88
CA GLY A 122 -15.00 11.22 -8.32
C GLY A 122 -15.87 10.01 -8.60
N GLN A 123 -15.33 8.77 -8.54
CA GLN A 123 -16.13 7.55 -8.69
C GLN A 123 -16.91 7.17 -7.41
N GLY A 124 -16.59 7.80 -6.28
CA GLY A 124 -17.09 7.38 -4.97
C GLY A 124 -16.40 6.09 -4.47
N PRO A 125 -16.96 5.41 -3.46
CA PRO A 125 -16.39 4.18 -2.94
C PRO A 125 -16.39 3.04 -3.97
N VAL A 126 -15.23 2.44 -4.20
CA VAL A 126 -15.04 1.28 -5.09
C VAL A 126 -14.51 0.10 -4.28
N ARG A 127 -15.09 -1.09 -4.49
CA ARG A 127 -14.64 -2.34 -3.86
C ARG A 127 -13.30 -2.80 -4.46
N ILE A 128 -12.24 -2.76 -3.66
CA ILE A 128 -10.89 -3.23 -3.99
C ILE A 128 -10.67 -4.61 -3.37
N ALA A 129 -10.53 -5.63 -4.22
CA ALA A 129 -10.29 -7.02 -3.81
C ALA A 129 -8.81 -7.41 -3.60
N PRO A 130 -7.82 -6.80 -4.30
CA PRO A 130 -6.40 -7.09 -4.09
C PRO A 130 -5.87 -6.50 -2.78
N SER A 131 -6.28 -7.08 -1.65
CA SER A 131 -5.87 -6.71 -0.30
C SER A 131 -6.08 -7.88 0.67
N PRO A 132 -5.50 -7.85 1.89
CA PRO A 132 -5.62 -8.93 2.88
C PRO A 132 -7.07 -9.19 3.32
N VAL A 133 -7.90 -8.15 3.27
CA VAL A 133 -9.37 -8.19 3.31
C VAL A 133 -9.87 -7.27 2.21
N PRO A 134 -10.95 -7.58 1.47
CA PRO A 134 -11.43 -6.65 0.46
C PRO A 134 -12.01 -5.38 1.11
N LEU A 135 -11.76 -4.22 0.52
CA LEU A 135 -12.05 -2.89 1.11
C LEU A 135 -12.86 -2.02 0.16
N ASP A 136 -13.77 -1.21 0.66
CA ASP A 136 -14.38 -0.13 -0.13
C ASP A 136 -13.54 1.13 0.03
N VAL A 137 -12.98 1.61 -1.08
CA VAL A 137 -12.05 2.74 -1.09
C VAL A 137 -12.62 3.86 -1.93
N ASP A 138 -12.81 5.02 -1.31
CA ASP A 138 -13.00 6.28 -2.01
C ASP A 138 -11.64 7.00 -2.12
N VAL A 139 -11.18 7.24 -3.34
CA VAL A 139 -9.89 7.91 -3.61
C VAL A 139 -9.86 9.31 -3.01
N ALA A 140 -10.99 10.04 -3.01
CA ALA A 140 -11.07 11.37 -2.42
C ALA A 140 -10.81 11.37 -0.90
N SER A 141 -10.95 10.20 -0.27
CA SER A 141 -10.69 10.06 1.15
C SER A 141 -9.20 9.89 1.45
N LEU A 142 -8.36 9.42 0.51
CA LEU A 142 -6.93 9.07 0.66
C LEU A 142 -6.02 10.29 0.87
N ARG A 143 -4.88 10.06 1.55
CA ARG A 143 -3.84 11.03 1.92
C ARG A 143 -2.73 10.33 2.71
N LEU A 144 -1.56 10.95 2.69
CA LEU A 144 -0.36 10.58 3.45
C LEU A 144 -0.63 10.62 4.95
N SER A 145 0.03 9.73 5.68
CA SER A 145 0.11 9.81 7.14
C SER A 145 1.13 10.89 7.47
N THR A 146 0.70 12.11 7.75
CA THR A 146 1.56 13.19 8.29
C THR A 146 1.86 12.97 9.76
#